data_AF-T1AL04-F1
#
_entry.id   AF-T1AL04-F1
#
_cell.length_a   1.000
_cell.length_b   1.000
_cell.length_c   1.000
_cell.angle_alpha   90.00
_cell.angle_beta   90.00
_cell.angle_gamma   90.00
#
_symmetry.space_group_name_H-M   'P 1'
#
loop_
_entity.id
_entity.type
_entity.pdbx_description
1 polymer ?
#
loop_
_entity_poly.entity_id
_entity_poly.type
_entity_poly.pdbx_seq_one_letter_code
_entity_poly.pdbx_strand_id
1 'polypeptide(L)'
;GAWYVVGKDVAVNTLIVAQGDVARWLDARTLRALAPTWIAGHAPADAFTCQAQIRYRQPAQECHVEIDADGCRVRFARPQRAPAPGQSIVFYQDEVCLGGATIEASDAVFGGLIAPPPLRPEPAAMSSQQ
;
A
#
# COMPACT_ATOMS: atom_id res chain seq x y z
N GLY A 1 -17.94 16.36 -9.28
CA GLY A 1 -17.17 16.18 -8.03
C GLY A 1 -15.69 16.17 -8.31
N ALA A 2 -14.85 16.05 -7.29
CA ALA A 2 -13.39 15.93 -7.49
C ALA A 2 -13.02 14.60 -8.17
N TRP A 3 -11.96 14.64 -8.98
CA TRP A 3 -11.33 13.45 -9.55
C TRP A 3 -10.10 13.07 -8.73
N TYR A 4 -9.86 11.77 -8.56
CA TYR A 4 -8.71 11.23 -7.86
C TYR A 4 -7.91 10.34 -8.79
N VAL A 5 -6.59 10.46 -8.75
CA VAL A 5 -5.69 9.48 -9.36
C VAL A 5 -5.72 8.22 -8.52
N VAL A 6 -6.18 7.13 -9.11
CA VAL A 6 -6.29 5.82 -8.44
C VAL A 6 -5.24 4.83 -8.92
N GLY A 7 -4.63 5.06 -10.07
CA GLY A 7 -3.57 4.23 -10.60
C GLY A 7 -2.74 4.94 -11.66
N LYS A 8 -1.58 4.36 -11.94
CA LYS A 8 -0.67 4.79 -13.02
C LYS A 8 -0.17 3.56 -13.75
N ASP A 9 -0.11 3.63 -15.07
CA ASP A 9 0.61 2.70 -15.91
C ASP A 9 1.73 3.48 -16.61
N VAL A 10 2.95 3.28 -16.14
CA VAL A 10 4.13 4.00 -16.63
C VAL A 10 4.55 3.48 -18.01
N ALA A 11 4.32 2.20 -18.31
CA ALA A 11 4.77 1.58 -19.56
C ALA A 11 4.02 2.17 -20.77
N VAL A 12 2.74 2.53 -20.58
CA VAL A 12 1.90 3.13 -21.62
C VAL A 12 1.47 4.56 -21.29
N ASN A 13 2.17 5.22 -20.37
CA ASN A 13 1.97 6.62 -19.96
C ASN A 13 0.49 6.98 -19.69
N THR A 14 -0.21 6.13 -18.93
CA THR A 14 -1.65 6.28 -18.65
C THR A 14 -1.92 6.54 -17.17
N LEU A 15 -2.77 7.52 -16.88
CA LEU A 15 -3.32 7.75 -15.54
C LEU A 15 -4.74 7.21 -15.46
N ILE A 16 -5.03 6.49 -14.37
CA ILE A 16 -6.35 5.93 -14.10
C ILE A 16 -6.98 6.82 -13.03
N VAL A 17 -8.16 7.36 -13.34
CA VAL A 17 -8.86 8.31 -12.48
C VAL A 17 -10.27 7.83 -12.15
N ALA A 18 -10.74 8.13 -10.93
CA ALA A 18 -12.09 7.83 -10.47
C ALA A 18 -12.73 9.06 -9.81
N GLN A 19 -14.06 9.08 -9.78
CA GLN A 19 -14.87 10.13 -9.17
C GLN A 19 -15.79 9.51 -8.11
N GLY A 20 -16.09 10.26 -7.04
CA GLY A 20 -16.99 9.79 -5.98
C GLY A 20 -16.28 8.96 -4.91
N ASP A 21 -16.89 7.85 -4.48
CA ASP A 21 -16.28 6.96 -3.49
C ASP A 21 -15.12 6.17 -4.10
N VAL A 22 -13.91 6.51 -3.68
CA VAL A 22 -12.66 5.94 -4.18
C VAL A 22 -12.01 4.95 -3.21
N ALA A 23 -12.66 4.64 -2.07
CA ALA A 23 -12.12 3.71 -1.07
C ALA A 23 -11.77 2.36 -1.69
N ARG A 24 -12.64 1.85 -2.57
CA ARG A 24 -12.41 0.61 -3.34
C ARG A 24 -11.05 0.57 -4.04
N TRP A 25 -10.57 1.72 -4.53
CA TRP A 25 -9.38 1.78 -5.36
C TRP A 25 -8.12 2.14 -4.55
N LEU A 26 -8.29 2.95 -3.51
CA LEU A 26 -7.18 3.57 -2.79
C LEU A 26 -6.89 2.93 -1.44
N ASP A 27 -7.87 2.30 -0.80
CA ASP A 27 -7.67 1.76 0.54
C ASP A 27 -6.93 0.43 0.46
N ALA A 28 -5.91 0.29 1.29
CA ALA A 28 -5.02 -0.86 1.37
C ALA A 28 -4.90 -1.31 2.82
N ARG A 29 -4.96 -2.62 3.07
CA ARG A 29 -4.73 -3.19 4.39
C ARG A 29 -3.28 -3.67 4.54
N THR A 30 -2.65 -4.06 3.45
CA THR A 30 -1.33 -4.68 3.43
C THR A 30 -0.39 -3.89 2.53
N LEU A 31 0.84 -3.70 2.99
CA LEU A 31 1.91 -3.18 2.15
C LEU A 31 3.20 -3.97 2.31
N ARG A 32 4.04 -3.87 1.28
CA ARG A 32 5.43 -4.31 1.26
C ARG A 32 6.32 -3.08 1.33
N ALA A 33 7.31 -3.12 2.20
CA ALA A 33 8.34 -2.09 2.28
C ALA A 33 9.72 -2.72 2.22
N LEU A 34 10.69 -1.95 1.72
CA LEU A 34 12.05 -2.37 1.46
C LEU A 34 13.04 -1.62 2.36
N ALA A 35 14.21 -2.24 2.54
CA ALA A 35 15.36 -1.65 3.23
C ALA A 35 15.02 -1.01 4.60
N PRO A 36 14.39 -1.77 5.53
CA PRO A 36 14.07 -1.24 6.84
C PRO A 36 15.36 -0.81 7.57
N THR A 37 15.33 0.40 8.11
CA THR A 37 16.39 0.97 8.94
C THR A 37 15.86 1.10 10.36
N TRP A 38 16.56 0.49 11.33
CA TRP A 38 16.17 0.47 12.73
C TRP A 38 17.09 1.37 13.56
N ILE A 39 16.52 2.16 14.46
CA ILE A 39 17.28 3.06 15.33
C ILE A 39 18.18 2.29 16.29
N ALA A 40 17.70 1.15 16.81
CA ALA A 40 18.48 0.25 17.66
C ALA A 40 19.49 -0.62 16.88
N GLY A 41 19.57 -0.47 15.55
CA GLY A 41 20.43 -1.28 14.67
C GLY A 41 19.85 -2.66 14.30
N HIS A 42 18.79 -3.11 14.94
CA HIS A 42 18.07 -4.35 14.61
C HIS A 42 16.55 -4.20 14.79
N ALA A 43 15.78 -5.07 14.13
CA ALA A 43 14.33 -5.14 14.33
C ALA A 43 14.01 -5.59 15.78
N PRO A 44 12.85 -5.21 16.34
CA PRO A 44 12.41 -5.70 17.65
C PRO A 44 12.26 -7.22 17.73
N ALA A 45 11.76 -7.84 16.65
CA ALA A 45 11.59 -9.28 16.46
C ALA A 45 11.36 -9.57 14.96
N ASP A 46 11.32 -10.85 14.58
CA ASP A 46 10.96 -11.28 13.22
C ASP A 46 9.50 -10.95 12.88
N ALA A 47 8.62 -10.91 13.90
CA ALA A 47 7.25 -10.44 13.77
C ALA A 47 6.81 -9.71 15.04
N PHE A 48 6.15 -8.56 14.90
CA PHE A 48 5.72 -7.74 16.04
C PHE A 48 4.55 -6.82 15.68
N THR A 49 3.83 -6.36 16.71
CA THR A 49 2.77 -5.37 16.59
C THR A 49 3.28 -4.02 17.05
N CYS A 50 3.00 -2.98 16.28
CA CYS A 50 3.40 -1.61 16.59
C CYS A 50 2.42 -0.61 15.95
N GLN A 51 2.69 0.69 16.08
CA GLN A 51 2.02 1.71 15.29
C GLN A 51 2.88 2.11 14.09
N ALA A 52 2.27 2.48 12.98
CA ALA A 52 2.98 2.96 11.80
C ALA A 52 2.33 4.18 11.15
N GLN A 53 3.17 5.10 10.67
CA GLN A 53 2.79 6.30 9.94
C GLN A 53 3.28 6.20 8.48
N ILE A 54 2.37 6.28 7.52
CA ILE A 54 2.68 6.18 6.07
C ILE A 54 2.67 7.54 5.34
N ARG A 55 2.29 8.61 6.05
CA ARG A 55 2.26 9.98 5.54
C ARG A 55 2.61 10.94 6.66
N TYR A 56 3.39 11.96 6.33
CA TYR A 56 3.71 13.03 7.27
C TYR A 56 2.42 13.67 7.84
N ARG A 57 2.38 13.84 9.16
CA ARG A 57 1.23 14.37 9.94
C ARG A 57 -0.03 13.51 9.95
N GLN A 58 0.01 12.28 9.42
CA GLN A 58 -1.05 11.31 9.67
C GLN A 58 -0.87 10.70 11.07
N PRO A 59 -1.92 10.49 11.88
CA PRO A 59 -1.80 9.73 13.11
C PRO A 59 -1.27 8.32 12.83
N ALA A 60 -0.33 7.84 13.66
CA ALA A 60 0.15 6.47 13.53
C ALA A 60 -0.99 5.46 13.74
N GLN A 61 -0.96 4.37 13.00
CA GLN A 61 -2.03 3.37 12.95
C GLN A 61 -1.48 2.01 13.38
N GLU A 62 -2.25 1.28 14.17
CA GLU A 62 -1.88 -0.06 14.60
C GLU A 62 -1.67 -1.00 13.39
N CYS A 63 -0.57 -1.74 13.43
CA CYS A 63 -0.20 -2.70 12.40
C CYS A 63 0.61 -3.87 12.97
N HIS A 64 0.60 -4.97 12.23
CA HIS A 64 1.49 -6.09 12.43
C HIS A 64 2.57 -6.07 11.35
N VAL A 65 3.83 -6.23 11.75
CA VAL A 65 5.00 -6.22 10.88
C VAL A 65 5.65 -7.59 10.92
N GLU A 66 5.92 -8.16 9.75
CA GLU A 66 6.71 -9.39 9.56
C GLU A 66 7.96 -9.03 8.75
N ILE A 67 9.13 -9.37 9.25
CA ILE A 67 10.43 -9.13 8.59
C ILE A 67 10.72 -10.29 7.63
N ASP A 68 11.23 -9.96 6.45
CA ASP A 68 11.75 -10.94 5.48
C ASP A 68 13.14 -10.53 4.98
N ALA A 69 13.75 -11.37 4.13
CA ALA A 69 15.14 -11.18 3.69
C ALA A 69 15.42 -9.82 3.02
N ASP A 70 14.41 -9.25 2.34
CA ASP A 70 14.58 -8.05 1.51
C ASP A 70 13.77 -6.85 2.04
N GLY A 71 13.06 -7.00 3.16
CA GLY A 71 12.22 -5.94 3.68
C GLY A 71 11.26 -6.37 4.79
N CYS A 72 10.04 -5.84 4.73
CA CYS A 72 8.99 -6.23 5.65
C CYS A 72 7.60 -6.17 5.00
N ARG A 73 6.72 -7.04 5.48
CA ARG A 73 5.29 -7.03 5.20
C ARG A 73 4.58 -6.37 6.37
N VAL A 74 3.72 -5.40 6.08
CA VAL A 74 2.98 -4.65 7.09
C VAL A 74 1.49 -4.81 6.83
N ARG A 75 0.75 -5.22 7.87
CA ARG A 75 -0.70 -5.40 7.83
C ARG A 75 -1.37 -4.50 8.88
N PHE A 76 -2.13 -3.52 8.44
CA PHE A 76 -2.81 -2.58 9.33
C PHE A 76 -4.09 -3.18 9.93
N ALA A 77 -4.39 -2.81 11.17
CA ALA A 77 -5.64 -3.16 11.84
C ALA A 77 -6.85 -2.55 11.11
N ARG A 78 -6.69 -1.35 10.54
CA ARG A 78 -7.69 -0.68 9.69
C ARG A 78 -7.08 -0.34 8.32
N PRO A 79 -7.84 -0.41 7.22
CA PRO A 79 -7.33 -0.03 5.91
C PRO A 79 -6.81 1.41 5.90
N GLN A 80 -5.71 1.62 5.18
CA GLN A 80 -5.03 2.88 5.03
C GLN A 80 -5.18 3.39 3.61
N ARG A 81 -5.49 4.68 3.47
CA ARG A 81 -5.75 5.27 2.16
C ARG A 81 -4.45 5.59 1.43
N ALA A 82 -4.34 5.05 0.23
CA ALA A 82 -3.33 5.31 -0.78
C ALA A 82 -1.88 5.29 -0.23
N PRO A 83 -1.39 4.14 0.27
CA PRO A 83 0.04 3.97 0.52
C PRO A 83 0.78 4.09 -0.82
N ALA A 84 1.66 5.09 -0.93
CA ALA A 84 2.28 5.44 -2.21
C ALA A 84 3.70 4.84 -2.31
N PRO A 85 4.01 4.08 -3.37
CA PRO A 85 5.37 3.63 -3.64
C PRO A 85 6.39 4.78 -3.62
N GLY A 86 7.53 4.56 -2.97
CA GLY A 86 8.59 5.54 -2.78
C GLY A 86 8.40 6.47 -1.58
N GLN A 87 7.24 6.46 -0.91
CA GLN A 87 7.07 7.15 0.37
C GLN A 87 7.58 6.28 1.53
N SER A 88 7.88 6.92 2.66
CA SER A 88 8.31 6.22 3.85
C SER A 88 7.14 5.69 4.68
N ILE A 89 7.32 4.52 5.28
CA ILE A 89 6.59 4.07 6.47
C ILE A 89 7.52 4.20 7.67
N VAL A 90 7.01 4.74 8.78
CA VAL A 90 7.76 4.91 10.04
C VAL A 90 7.05 4.13 11.14
N PHE A 91 7.81 3.36 11.91
CA PHE A 91 7.32 2.45 12.95
C PHE A 91 7.55 3.04 14.34
N TYR A 92 6.56 2.90 15.21
CA TYR A 92 6.55 3.43 16.57
C TYR A 92 6.06 2.39 17.57
N GLN A 93 6.71 2.34 18.73
CA GLN A 93 6.19 1.70 19.93
C GLN A 93 5.90 2.80 20.94
N ASP A 94 4.62 3.09 21.16
CA ASP A 94 4.19 4.25 21.93
C ASP A 94 4.84 5.54 21.39
N GLU A 95 5.59 6.29 22.20
CA GLU A 95 6.29 7.52 21.80
C GLU A 95 7.69 7.25 21.19
N VAL A 96 8.12 5.99 21.14
CA VAL A 96 9.46 5.61 20.67
C VAL A 96 9.43 5.31 19.18
N CYS A 97 10.21 6.05 18.40
CA CYS A 97 10.48 5.71 17.00
C CYS A 97 11.37 4.46 16.95
N LEU A 98 10.90 3.41 16.29
CA LEU A 98 11.65 2.16 16.09
C LEU A 98 12.56 2.26 14.85
N GLY A 99 12.10 2.95 13.82
CA GLY A 99 12.74 2.99 12.51
C GLY A 99 11.76 3.25 11.38
N GLY A 100 12.16 2.95 10.15
CA GLY A 100 11.31 3.11 8.98
C GLY A 100 11.81 2.34 7.77
N ALA A 101 10.99 2.32 6.72
CA ALA A 101 11.27 1.63 5.46
C ALA A 101 10.66 2.40 4.28
N THR A 102 11.04 2.06 3.06
CA THR A 102 10.43 2.64 1.85
C THR A 102 9.31 1.74 1.35
N ILE A 103 8.10 2.29 1.20
CA ILE A 103 6.95 1.57 0.65
C ILE A 103 7.25 1.22 -0.80
N GLU A 104 7.17 -0.06 -1.15
CA GLU A 104 7.32 -0.55 -2.52
C GLU A 104 5.95 -0.75 -3.16
N ALA A 105 5.05 -1.44 -2.47
CA ALA A 105 3.76 -1.84 -3.01
C ALA A 105 2.70 -2.00 -1.92
N SER A 106 1.43 -1.94 -2.30
CA SER A 106 0.27 -2.23 -1.42
C SER A 106 -0.81 -3.02 -2.13
N ASP A 107 -1.73 -3.59 -1.35
CA ASP A 107 -2.91 -4.31 -1.83
C ASP A 107 -4.06 -3.38 -2.29
N ALA A 108 -3.84 -2.06 -2.39
CA ALA A 108 -4.72 -1.20 -3.18
C ALA A 108 -4.76 -1.71 -4.64
N VAL A 109 -5.87 -1.46 -5.35
CA VAL A 109 -6.14 -2.06 -6.67
C VAL A 109 -5.00 -1.82 -7.67
N PHE A 110 -4.39 -0.64 -7.65
CA PHE A 110 -3.23 -0.28 -8.48
C PHE A 110 -1.98 -0.04 -7.62
N GLY A 111 -1.92 -0.66 -6.44
CA GLY A 111 -0.86 -0.53 -5.45
C GLY A 111 0.36 -1.43 -5.73
N GLY A 112 0.27 -2.35 -6.67
CA GLY A 112 1.39 -3.16 -7.16
C GLY A 112 1.66 -4.45 -6.39
N LEU A 113 0.97 -4.73 -5.28
CA LEU A 113 1.11 -6.01 -4.55
C LEU A 113 0.21 -7.10 -5.15
N ILE A 114 -0.85 -6.70 -5.82
CA ILE A 114 -1.80 -7.57 -6.54
C ILE A 114 -1.92 -7.09 -7.99
N ALA A 115 -2.17 -8.02 -8.90
CA ALA A 115 -2.47 -7.65 -10.29
C ALA A 115 -3.82 -6.92 -10.34
N PRO A 116 -3.91 -5.75 -10.99
CA PRO A 116 -5.17 -5.04 -11.11
C PRO A 116 -6.14 -5.83 -12.01
N PRO A 117 -7.47 -5.67 -11.81
CA PRO A 117 -8.45 -6.18 -12.75
C PRO A 117 -8.29 -5.49 -14.12
N PRO A 118 -8.68 -6.14 -15.23
CA PRO A 118 -8.64 -5.53 -16.55
C PRO A 118 -9.49 -4.26 -16.58
N LEU A 119 -8.92 -3.17 -17.10
CA LEU A 119 -9.55 -1.84 -17.14
C LEU A 119 -10.69 -1.74 -18.14
N ARG A 120 -10.75 -2.64 -19.12
CA ARG A 120 -11.88 -2.81 -20.04
C ARG A 120 -12.40 -4.23 -19.88
N PRO A 121 -13.73 -4.45 -19.83
CA PRO A 121 -14.24 -5.79 -20.07
C PRO A 121 -13.75 -6.24 -21.45
N GLU A 122 -13.27 -7.48 -21.57
CA GLU A 122 -13.13 -8.10 -22.88
C GLU A 122 -14.48 -7.94 -23.62
N PRO A 123 -14.50 -7.58 -24.90
CA PRO A 123 -15.74 -7.60 -25.65
C PRO A 123 -16.33 -9.00 -25.45
N ALA A 124 -17.52 -9.06 -24.84
CA ALA A 124 -18.24 -10.31 -24.66
C ALA A 124 -18.22 -11.01 -26.02
N ALA A 125 -17.66 -12.22 -26.09
CA ALA A 125 -17.74 -13.04 -27.27
C ALA A 125 -19.22 -13.05 -27.66
N MET A 126 -19.55 -12.34 -28.75
CA MET A 126 -20.89 -12.31 -29.29
C MET A 126 -21.23 -13.76 -29.61
N SER A 127 -21.96 -14.40 -28.70
CA SER A 127 -22.52 -15.72 -28.96
C SER A 127 -23.47 -15.51 -30.12
N SER A 128 -23.00 -15.88 -31.32
CA SER A 128 -23.83 -16.02 -32.50
C SER A 128 -24.79 -17.15 -32.23
N GLN A 129 -25.94 -16.85 -31.62
CA GLN A 129 -27.10 -17.71 -31.73
C GLN A 129 -27.85 -17.27 -33.00
N GLN A 130 -27.78 -18.17 -33.97
CA GLN A 130 -28.68 -18.26 -35.12
C GLN A 130 -30.12 -18.47 -34.66
#